data_AF-A0A944ZXA7-F1
#
_entry.id   AF-A0A944ZXA7-F1
#
_cell.length_a   1.000
_cell.length_b   1.000
_cell.length_c   1.000
_cell.angle_alpha   90.00
_cell.angle_beta   90.00
_cell.angle_gamma   90.00
#
_symmetry.space_group_name_H-M   'P 1'
#
loop_
_entity.id
_entity.type
_entity.pdbx_description
1 polymer ?
#
loop_
_entity_poly.entity_id
_entity_poly.type
_entity_poly.pdbx_seq_one_letter_code
_entity_poly.pdbx_strand_id
1 'polypeptide(L)' 'ARICKIMDVYDALTTRRSYKKALGAFDTLIIMKKQMAHDFDPDLMQDFIRLMGPDL' A
#
# COMPACT_ATOMS: atom_id res chain seq x y z
N ALA A 1 -15.46 -3.00 -2.18
CA ALA A 1 -14.50 -3.56 -1.20
C ALA A 1 -13.03 -3.58 -1.68
N ARG A 2 -12.72 -3.80 -2.98
CA ARG A 2 -11.33 -3.91 -3.48
C ARG A 2 -10.44 -2.69 -3.18
N ILE A 3 -10.92 -1.48 -3.48
CA ILE A 3 -10.17 -0.23 -3.22
C ILE A 3 -10.00 -0.01 -1.70
N CYS A 4 -11.07 -0.23 -0.92
CA CYS A 4 -11.01 -0.11 0.54
C CYS A 4 -9.95 -1.04 1.15
N LYS A 5 -9.76 -2.26 0.61
CA LYS A 5 -8.71 -3.18 1.08
C LYS A 5 -7.30 -2.59 0.87
N ILE A 6 -7.05 -1.97 -0.28
CA ILE A 6 -5.76 -1.30 -0.55
C ILE A 6 -5.56 -0.14 0.44
N MET A 7 -6.58 0.71 0.60
CA MET A 7 -6.50 1.88 1.49
C MET A 7 -6.34 1.49 2.96
N ASP A 8 -7.06 0.48 3.44
CA ASP A 8 -7.00 0.00 4.82
C ASP A 8 -5.62 -0.57 5.16
N VAL A 9 -5.05 -1.39 4.26
CA VAL A 9 -3.70 -1.93 4.44
C VAL A 9 -2.65 -0.84 4.36
N TYR A 10 -2.77 0.09 3.40
CA TYR A 10 -1.83 1.18 3.24
C TYR A 10 -1.80 2.05 4.51
N ASP A 11 -2.97 2.50 4.98
CA ASP A 11 -3.09 3.30 6.21
C ASP A 11 -2.54 2.53 7.43
N ALA A 12 -2.86 1.25 7.56
CA ALA A 12 -2.35 0.42 8.66
C ALA A 12 -0.82 0.32 8.69
N LEU A 13 -0.15 0.41 7.53
CA LEU A 13 1.31 0.35 7.41
C LEU A 13 1.97 1.74 7.55
N THR A 14 1.34 2.81 7.07
CA THR A 14 1.89 4.18 7.13
C THR A 14 1.53 4.94 8.40
N THR A 15 0.60 4.46 9.21
CA THR A 15 0.18 5.13 10.44
C THR A 15 0.89 4.54 11.67
N ARG A 16 1.38 5.41 12.57
CA ARG A 16 2.03 5.00 13.83
C ARG A 16 0.99 4.33 14.74
N ARG A 17 1.31 3.14 15.22
CA ARG A 17 0.51 2.41 16.23
C ARG A 17 1.30 2.27 17.53
N SER A 18 0.61 1.97 18.63
CA SER A 18 1.23 1.81 19.95
C SER A 18 2.38 0.78 19.96
N TYR A 19 2.28 -0.24 19.11
CA TYR A 19 3.22 -1.35 19.01
C TYR A 19 4.12 -1.32 17.77
N LYS A 20 3.94 -0.36 16.85
CA LYS A 20 4.69 -0.32 15.58
C LYS A 20 4.87 1.11 15.06
N LYS A 21 6.10 1.42 14.64
CA LYS A 21 6.38 2.69 13.95
C LYS A 21 5.74 2.69 12.56
N ALA A 22 5.33 3.86 12.10
CA ALA A 22 4.90 4.09 10.73
C ALA A 22 6.00 3.70 9.75
N LEU A 23 5.64 3.04 8.65
CA LEU A 23 6.53 2.81 7.52
C LEU A 23 6.49 3.98 6.55
N GLY A 24 7.59 4.18 5.81
CA GLY A 24 7.62 5.12 4.70
C GLY A 24 6.75 4.62 3.54
N ALA A 25 6.23 5.55 2.73
CA ALA A 25 5.38 5.22 1.58
C ALA A 25 6.03 4.19 0.64
N PHE A 26 7.32 4.35 0.35
CA PHE A 26 8.06 3.43 -0.52
C PHE A 26 8.14 2.00 0.04
N ASP A 27 8.49 1.86 1.32
CA ASP A 27 8.56 0.55 1.98
C ASP A 27 7.18 -0.13 2.04
N THR A 28 6.14 0.66 2.33
CA THR A 28 4.75 0.18 2.31
C THR A 28 4.38 -0.37 0.93
N LEU A 29 4.65 0.37 -0.15
CA LEU A 29 4.36 -0.08 -1.52
C LEU A 29 5.14 -1.35 -1.89
N ILE A 30 6.40 -1.47 -1.46
CA ILE A 30 7.20 -2.70 -1.67
C ILE A 30 6.55 -3.89 -0.96
N ILE A 31 6.15 -3.74 0.29
CA ILE A 31 5.51 -4.81 1.08
C ILE A 31 4.20 -5.22 0.42
N MET A 32 3.33 -4.25 0.12
CA MET A 32 2.04 -4.52 -0.51
C MET A 32 2.20 -5.21 -1.87
N LYS A 33 3.18 -4.82 -2.68
CA LYS A 33 3.43 -5.43 -4.00
C LYS A 33 4.08 -6.81 -3.93
N LYS A 34 5.04 -7.03 -3.03
CA LYS A 34 5.85 -8.26 -3.00
C LYS A 34 5.28 -9.35 -2.09
N GLN A 35 4.79 -8.95 -0.92
CA GLN A 35 4.37 -9.89 0.12
C GLN A 35 2.86 -10.16 0.10
N MET A 36 2.09 -9.25 -0.51
CA MET A 36 0.62 -9.28 -0.56
C MET A 36 0.10 -9.24 -2.00
N ALA A 37 0.90 -9.72 -2.97
CA ALA A 37 0.56 -9.64 -4.39
C ALA A 37 -0.79 -10.32 -4.73
N HIS A 38 -1.14 -11.40 -4.02
CA HIS A 38 -2.38 -12.15 -4.23
C HIS A 38 -3.56 -11.61 -3.42
N ASP A 39 -3.35 -10.61 -2.56
CA ASP A 39 -4.39 -10.01 -1.73
C ASP A 39 -5.15 -8.89 -2.44
N PHE A 40 -4.54 -8.30 -3.46
CA PHE A 40 -5.07 -7.13 -4.15
C PHE A 40 -5.41 -7.48 -5.59
N ASP A 41 -6.33 -6.70 -6.14
CA ASP A 41 -6.50 -6.70 -7.57
C ASP A 41 -5.28 -6.04 -8.25
N PRO A 42 -4.65 -6.70 -9.22
CA PRO A 42 -3.38 -6.27 -9.77
C PRO A 42 -3.47 -4.94 -10.51
N ASP A 43 -4.57 -4.69 -11.23
CA ASP A 43 -4.78 -3.44 -11.98
C ASP A 43 -4.94 -2.26 -11.01
N LEU A 44 -5.78 -2.42 -9.98
CA LEU A 44 -5.96 -1.39 -8.95
C LEU A 44 -4.68 -1.13 -8.15
N MET A 45 -3.90 -2.18 -7.84
CA MET A 45 -2.63 -2.02 -7.15
C MET A 45 -1.61 -1.28 -8.03
N GLN A 46 -1.59 -1.56 -9.34
CA GLN A 46 -0.72 -0.88 -10.28
C GLN A 46 -1.08 0.60 -10.44
N ASP A 47 -2.37 0.92 -10.56
CA ASP A 47 -2.83 2.30 -10.63
C ASP A 47 -2.54 3.07 -9.33
N PHE A 48 -2.72 2.42 -8.17
CA PHE A 48 -2.34 3.02 -6.90
C PHE A 48 -0.84 3.33 -6.81
N ILE A 49 0.03 2.41 -7.26
CA ILE A 49 1.48 2.65 -7.31
C ILE A 49 1.83 3.82 -8.26
N ARG A 50 1.17 3.91 -9.42
CA ARG A 50 1.38 5.01 -10.37
C ARG A 50 1.02 6.35 -9.77
N LEU A 51 -0.13 6.45 -9.09
CA LEU A 51 -0.59 7.67 -8.42
C LEU A 51 0.32 8.11 -7.26
N MET A 52 1.00 7.16 -6.61
CA MET A 52 1.93 7.43 -5.51
C MET A 52 3.36 7.74 -5.96
N GLY A 53 3.68 7.48 -7.23
CA GLY A 53 4.97 7.81 -7.82
C GLY A 53 5.06 9.28 -8.25
N PRO A 54 6.26 9.80 -8.57
CA PRO A 54 6.38 11.11 -9.19
C PRO A 54 5.64 11.14 -10.53
N ASP A 55 4.91 12.22 -10.80
CA ASP A 55 4.27 12.46 -12.10
C ASP A 55 5.34 12.36 -13.20
N LEU A 56 5.17 11.40 -14.10
CA LEU A 56 5.96 11.28 -15.34
C LEU A 56 5.35 12.15 -16.44
#